data_AF-A0A972EZM3-F1
#
_entry.id   AF-A0A972EZM3-F1
#
_cell.length_a   1.000
_cell.length_b   1.000
_cell.length_c   1.000
_cell.angle_alpha   90.00
_cell.angle_beta   90.00
_cell.angle_gamma   90.00
#
_symmetry.space_group_name_H-M   'P 1'
#
loop_
_entity.id
_entity.type
_entity.pdbx_description
1 polymer ?
#
loop_
_entity_poly.entity_id
_entity_poly.type
_entity_poly.pdbx_seq_one_letter_code
_entity_poly.pdbx_strand_id
1 'polypeptide(L)'
;MWTPFLHGSSVDRFLESFHFQVESEKILSLGGIAFIAVLIVTAFWALSRFVRYLLIHWGSRIVRFSKTDLDDRILIRVTPPVGLLVLFVGVYLASKSLPLPEKMQRITTGAVFITNVVLFANIAYRSVDELLSWYARRVEERTGSGMGNQVLPLVRKVSTIFLVCAALIVILKHFNYDILSLVTALGIGSLAIGLAAKDTLANMISGFTLMIDRPFRIGDRIQLMSGKSGDVVDIGLRSTRIRT
;
A
#
# COMPACT_ATOMS: atom_id res chain seq x y z
N MET A 1 51.10 -58.44 29.45
CA MET A 1 51.69 -58.85 28.15
C MET A 1 50.65 -58.56 27.08
N TRP A 2 51.02 -57.67 26.16
CA TRP A 2 50.31 -57.22 24.94
C TRP A 2 49.82 -58.43 24.08
N THR A 3 48.76 -58.38 23.26
CA THR A 3 48.46 -57.42 22.16
C THR A 3 46.96 -57.35 21.79
N PRO A 4 46.44 -56.20 21.32
CA PRO A 4 45.16 -56.08 20.63
C PRO A 4 45.34 -56.26 19.10
N PHE A 5 44.66 -57.24 18.50
CA PHE A 5 44.65 -57.45 17.04
C PHE A 5 43.33 -56.98 16.43
N LEU A 6 43.40 -55.81 15.80
CA LEU A 6 42.90 -55.49 14.46
C LEU A 6 41.62 -56.23 14.00
N HIS A 7 40.48 -55.57 14.11
CA HIS A 7 39.37 -55.69 13.15
C HIS A 7 38.79 -54.28 12.90
N GLY A 8 39.60 -53.43 12.26
CA GLY A 8 39.10 -52.28 11.50
C GLY A 8 38.45 -52.83 10.23
N SER A 9 37.21 -53.29 10.39
CA SER A 9 36.50 -54.04 9.37
C SER A 9 36.24 -53.15 8.17
N SER A 10 36.30 -53.70 6.95
CA SER A 10 35.98 -52.98 5.73
C SER A 10 34.61 -52.29 5.75
N VAL A 11 33.74 -52.67 6.69
CA VAL A 11 32.44 -52.07 6.98
C VAL A 11 32.57 -50.66 7.55
N ASP A 12 33.52 -50.39 8.45
CA ASP A 12 33.70 -49.06 9.05
C ASP A 12 34.20 -48.05 8.00
N ARG A 13 35.14 -48.48 7.16
CA ARG A 13 35.60 -47.69 6.00
C ARG A 13 34.52 -47.51 4.94
N PHE A 14 33.65 -48.51 4.74
CA PHE A 14 32.51 -48.41 3.84
C PHE A 14 31.46 -47.43 4.37
N LEU A 15 31.13 -47.48 5.66
CA LEU A 15 30.20 -46.56 6.32
C LEU A 15 30.72 -45.13 6.33
N GLU A 16 32.01 -44.90 6.62
CA GLU A 16 32.63 -43.58 6.50
C GLU A 16 32.60 -43.07 5.06
N SER A 17 32.92 -43.92 4.07
CA SER A 17 32.86 -43.53 2.66
C SER A 17 31.43 -43.23 2.19
N PHE A 18 30.44 -43.98 2.66
CA PHE A 18 29.02 -43.78 2.33
C PHE A 18 28.47 -42.51 2.98
N HIS A 19 28.82 -42.24 4.25
CA HIS A 19 28.50 -40.99 4.92
C HIS A 19 29.13 -39.78 4.21
N PHE A 20 30.40 -39.87 3.81
CA PHE A 20 31.09 -38.82 3.07
C PHE A 20 30.48 -38.60 1.67
N GLN A 21 30.03 -39.66 1.00
CA GLN A 21 29.38 -39.59 -0.30
C GLN A 21 28.01 -38.91 -0.22
N VAL A 22 27.18 -39.28 0.77
CA VAL A 22 25.87 -38.64 1.03
C VAL A 22 26.02 -37.18 1.46
N GLU A 23 27.04 -36.87 2.27
CA GLU A 23 27.35 -35.49 2.67
C GLU A 23 27.85 -34.66 1.47
N SER A 24 28.67 -35.25 0.60
CA SER A 24 29.16 -34.59 -0.62
C SER A 24 28.07 -34.33 -1.67
N GLU A 25 27.10 -35.23 -1.86
CA GLU A 25 25.93 -35.00 -2.71
C GLU A 25 24.98 -33.94 -2.11
N LYS A 26 24.83 -33.92 -0.79
CA LYS A 26 24.12 -32.83 -0.09
C LYS A 26 24.84 -31.49 -0.24
N ILE A 27 26.17 -31.45 -0.15
CA ILE A 27 26.96 -30.21 -0.32
C ILE A 27 26.93 -29.74 -1.78
N LEU A 28 26.97 -30.63 -2.76
CA LEU A 28 26.84 -30.32 -4.19
C LEU A 28 25.43 -29.79 -4.54
N SER A 29 24.38 -30.38 -3.96
CA SER A 29 23.01 -29.89 -4.12
C SER A 29 22.74 -28.59 -3.35
N LEU A 30 23.26 -28.43 -2.13
CA LEU A 30 23.24 -27.18 -1.35
C LEU A 30 23.99 -26.05 -2.08
N GLY A 31 25.15 -26.35 -2.66
CA GLY A 31 25.93 -25.41 -3.47
C GLY A 31 25.17 -24.96 -4.72
N GLY A 32 24.51 -25.88 -5.41
CA GLY A 32 23.65 -25.57 -6.56
C GLY A 32 22.47 -24.69 -6.18
N ILE A 33 21.80 -24.97 -5.06
CA ILE A 33 20.65 -24.17 -4.60
C ILE A 33 21.08 -22.78 -4.10
N ALA A 34 22.20 -22.69 -3.38
CA ALA A 34 22.79 -21.42 -2.97
C ALA A 34 23.20 -20.58 -4.19
N PHE A 35 23.77 -21.21 -5.22
CA PHE A 35 24.11 -20.56 -6.48
C PHE A 35 22.87 -20.01 -7.20
N ILE A 36 21.78 -20.80 -7.27
CA ILE A 36 20.49 -20.34 -7.83
C ILE A 36 19.94 -19.15 -7.04
N ALA A 37 20.02 -19.18 -5.71
CA ALA A 37 19.54 -18.07 -4.88
C ALA A 37 20.35 -16.78 -5.09
N VAL A 38 21.68 -16.90 -5.20
CA VAL A 38 22.56 -15.76 -5.52
C VAL A 38 22.26 -15.22 -6.92
N LEU A 39 22.02 -16.10 -7.91
CA LEU A 39 21.58 -15.68 -9.25
C LEU A 39 20.24 -14.96 -9.22
N ILE A 40 19.26 -15.43 -8.44
CA ILE A 40 17.96 -14.75 -8.28
C ILE A 40 18.16 -13.36 -7.66
N VAL A 41 18.91 -13.25 -6.57
CA VAL A 41 19.14 -11.96 -5.89
C VAL A 41 19.88 -10.98 -6.80
N THR A 42 20.91 -11.43 -7.51
CA THR A 42 21.68 -10.59 -8.45
C THR A 42 20.83 -10.18 -9.66
N ALA A 43 20.02 -11.08 -10.20
CA ALA A 43 19.07 -10.76 -11.27
C ALA A 43 18.03 -9.73 -10.82
N PHE A 44 17.46 -9.89 -9.62
CA PHE A 44 16.49 -8.92 -9.08
C PHE A 44 17.14 -7.60 -8.66
N TRP A 45 18.41 -7.61 -8.25
CA TRP A 45 19.17 -6.38 -8.03
C TRP A 45 19.41 -5.63 -9.34
N ALA A 46 19.83 -6.33 -10.40
CA ALA A 46 19.95 -5.77 -11.73
C ALA A 46 18.60 -5.27 -12.27
N LEU A 47 17.52 -6.03 -12.07
CA LEU A 47 16.16 -5.65 -12.44
C LEU A 47 15.68 -4.43 -11.66
N SER A 48 15.95 -4.34 -10.36
CA SER A 48 15.65 -3.16 -9.54
C SER A 48 16.35 -1.92 -10.07
N ARG A 49 17.64 -2.03 -10.40
CA ARG A 49 18.40 -0.95 -11.04
C ARG A 49 17.86 -0.59 -12.42
N PHE A 50 17.49 -1.58 -13.22
CA PHE A 50 16.92 -1.39 -14.55
C PHE A 50 15.55 -0.73 -14.49
N VAL A 51 14.64 -1.17 -13.61
CA VAL A 51 13.33 -0.55 -13.37
C VAL A 51 13.51 0.88 -12.89
N ARG A 52 14.44 1.14 -11.97
CA ARG A 52 14.75 2.50 -11.52
C ARG A 52 15.28 3.37 -12.66
N TYR A 53 16.18 2.83 -13.49
CA TYR A 53 16.71 3.52 -14.66
C TYR A 53 15.60 3.80 -15.69
N LEU A 54 14.76 2.80 -15.99
CA LEU A 54 13.64 2.91 -16.92
C LEU A 54 12.62 3.93 -16.42
N LEU A 55 12.23 3.89 -15.14
CA LEU A 55 11.30 4.86 -14.57
C LEU A 55 11.82 6.29 -14.70
N ILE A 56 13.10 6.55 -14.40
CA ILE A 56 13.67 7.91 -14.51
C ILE A 56 13.85 8.31 -15.99
N HIS A 57 14.39 7.42 -16.80
CA HIS A 57 14.81 7.71 -18.16
C HIS A 57 13.63 7.72 -19.16
N TRP A 58 12.69 6.79 -19.01
CA TRP A 58 11.47 6.71 -19.82
C TRP A 58 10.27 7.42 -19.19
N GLY A 59 10.27 7.62 -17.87
CA GLY A 59 9.23 8.41 -17.20
C GLY A 59 9.10 9.80 -17.82
N SER A 60 10.22 10.49 -18.02
CA SER A 60 10.24 11.80 -18.69
C SER A 60 9.84 11.77 -20.19
N ARG A 61 9.77 10.59 -20.82
CA ARG A 61 9.26 10.42 -22.20
C ARG A 61 7.77 10.10 -22.23
N ILE A 62 7.28 9.30 -21.29
CA ILE A 62 5.86 8.92 -21.17
C ILE A 62 5.03 10.09 -20.61
N VAL A 63 5.62 10.88 -19.69
CA VAL A 63 4.98 12.05 -19.07
C VAL A 63 4.80 13.23 -20.05
N ARG A 64 5.47 13.25 -21.21
CA ARG A 64 5.28 14.30 -22.24
C ARG A 64 3.87 14.37 -22.83
N PHE A 65 3.01 13.38 -22.59
CA PHE A 65 1.59 13.45 -22.97
C PHE A 65 0.72 14.23 -21.96
N SER A 66 1.21 14.50 -20.74
CA SER A 66 0.48 15.20 -19.69
C SER A 66 1.08 16.59 -19.48
N LYS A 67 0.30 17.65 -19.66
CA LYS A 67 0.72 19.06 -19.47
C LYS A 67 0.91 19.45 -17.98
N THR A 68 1.17 18.48 -17.10
CA THR A 68 0.96 18.64 -15.65
C THR A 68 2.20 18.23 -14.86
N ASP A 69 2.74 19.13 -14.03
CA ASP A 69 3.90 18.89 -13.14
C ASP A 69 3.69 17.80 -12.07
N LEU A 70 2.51 17.21 -12.01
CA LEU A 70 2.13 16.16 -11.06
C LEU A 70 2.90 14.87 -11.31
N ASP A 71 2.96 14.46 -12.58
CA ASP A 71 3.46 13.13 -12.95
C ASP A 71 4.97 13.03 -12.70
N ASP A 72 5.71 14.10 -12.98
CA ASP A 72 7.15 14.20 -12.68
C ASP A 72 7.44 14.13 -11.17
N ARG A 73 6.62 14.80 -10.34
CA ARG A 73 6.78 14.80 -8.88
C ARG A 73 6.47 13.44 -8.26
N ILE A 74 5.39 12.79 -8.71
CA ILE A 74 5.04 11.43 -8.28
C ILE A 74 6.19 10.50 -8.66
N LEU A 75 6.66 10.57 -9.90
CA LEU A 75 7.69 9.67 -10.42
C LEU A 75 8.99 9.78 -9.61
N ILE A 76 9.46 10.99 -9.29
CA ILE A 76 10.68 11.20 -8.49
C ILE A 76 10.53 10.63 -7.07
N ARG A 77 9.36 10.77 -6.43
CA ARG A 77 9.13 10.32 -5.03
C ARG A 77 8.83 8.82 -4.91
N VAL A 78 8.21 8.23 -5.93
CA VAL A 78 7.80 6.82 -5.97
C VAL A 78 8.90 5.90 -6.52
N THR A 79 9.80 6.42 -7.37
CA THR A 79 10.85 5.61 -7.99
C THR A 79 11.79 4.93 -6.98
N PRO A 80 12.33 5.60 -5.95
CA PRO A 80 13.21 4.96 -4.97
C PRO A 80 12.57 3.76 -4.24
N PRO A 81 11.37 3.87 -3.65
CA PRO A 81 10.74 2.74 -2.96
C PRO A 81 10.27 1.64 -3.92
N VAL A 82 9.89 1.94 -5.17
CA VAL A 82 9.58 0.91 -6.18
C VAL A 82 10.80 0.04 -6.48
N GLY A 83 11.98 0.64 -6.63
CA GLY A 83 13.23 -0.11 -6.81
C GLY A 83 13.50 -1.05 -5.63
N LEU A 84 13.30 -0.58 -4.40
CA LEU A 84 13.44 -1.42 -3.20
C LEU A 84 12.42 -2.56 -3.18
N LEU A 85 11.16 -2.30 -3.56
CA LEU A 85 10.13 -3.34 -3.62
C LEU A 85 10.53 -4.47 -4.56
N VAL A 86 11.00 -4.15 -5.77
CA VAL A 86 11.49 -5.16 -6.72
C VAL A 86 12.61 -6.01 -6.11
N LEU A 87 13.57 -5.38 -5.42
CA LEU A 87 14.66 -6.09 -4.76
C LEU A 87 14.13 -7.05 -3.68
N PHE A 88 13.23 -6.60 -2.80
CA PHE A 88 12.70 -7.41 -1.70
C PHE A 88 11.74 -8.51 -2.17
N VAL A 89 11.09 -8.36 -3.33
CA VAL A 89 10.38 -9.46 -4.00
C VAL A 89 11.37 -10.53 -4.49
N GLY A 90 12.52 -10.11 -5.04
CA GLY A 90 13.61 -11.03 -5.38
C GLY A 90 14.14 -11.80 -4.19
N VAL A 91 14.37 -11.09 -3.06
CA VAL A 91 14.78 -11.72 -1.79
C VAL A 91 13.71 -12.69 -1.28
N TYR A 92 12.43 -12.37 -1.43
CA TYR A 92 11.33 -13.27 -1.06
C TYR A 92 11.39 -14.58 -1.85
N LEU A 93 11.54 -14.50 -3.17
CA LEU A 93 11.65 -15.68 -4.03
C LEU A 93 12.93 -16.48 -3.73
N ALA A 94 14.07 -15.80 -3.54
CA ALA A 94 15.32 -16.44 -3.18
C ALA A 94 15.22 -17.17 -1.82
N SER A 95 14.56 -16.57 -0.83
CA SER A 95 14.38 -17.18 0.50
C SER A 95 13.54 -18.47 0.47
N LYS A 96 12.63 -18.61 -0.50
CA LYS A 96 11.88 -19.86 -0.73
C LYS A 96 12.71 -20.95 -1.39
N SER A 97 13.72 -20.57 -2.17
CA SER A 97 14.60 -21.53 -2.85
C SER A 97 15.61 -22.18 -1.91
N LEU A 98 16.03 -21.51 -0.82
CA LEU A 98 16.96 -22.09 0.13
C LEU A 98 16.28 -23.19 1.00
N PRO A 99 16.91 -24.37 1.18
CA PRO A 99 16.48 -25.40 2.10
C PRO A 99 16.85 -24.99 3.54
N LEU A 100 16.19 -23.95 4.05
CA LEU A 100 16.33 -23.52 5.43
C LEU A 100 15.53 -24.47 6.35
N PRO A 101 15.98 -24.67 7.61
CA PRO A 101 15.14 -25.30 8.63
C PRO A 101 13.78 -24.62 8.70
N GLU A 102 12.69 -25.38 8.85
CA GLU A 102 11.31 -24.87 8.73
C GLU A 102 11.03 -23.62 9.57
N LYS A 103 11.64 -23.54 10.78
CA LYS A 103 11.52 -22.39 11.67
C LYS A 103 12.19 -21.13 11.09
N MET A 104 13.39 -21.26 10.53
CA MET A 104 14.11 -20.14 9.89
C MET A 104 13.43 -19.71 8.59
N GLN A 105 12.88 -20.67 7.82
CA GLN A 105 12.16 -20.37 6.59
C GLN A 105 10.88 -19.57 6.87
N ARG A 106 10.10 -19.96 7.89
CA ARG A 106 8.85 -19.26 8.28
C ARG A 106 9.13 -17.83 8.74
N ILE A 107 10.15 -17.63 9.59
CA ILE A 107 10.51 -16.29 10.10
C ILE A 107 11.02 -15.41 8.95
N THR A 108 11.92 -15.91 8.11
CA THR A 108 12.50 -15.14 6.99
C THR A 108 11.44 -14.75 5.97
N THR A 109 10.63 -15.72 5.54
CA THR A 109 9.56 -15.49 4.55
C THR A 109 8.52 -14.50 5.09
N GLY A 110 8.14 -14.62 6.36
CA GLY A 110 7.21 -13.70 7.01
C GLY A 110 7.78 -12.28 7.15
N ALA A 111 9.05 -12.14 7.57
CA ALA A 111 9.71 -10.83 7.70
C ALA A 111 9.84 -10.11 6.35
N VAL A 112 10.22 -10.83 5.30
CA VAL A 112 10.31 -10.28 3.94
C VAL A 112 8.93 -9.91 3.40
N PHE A 113 7.90 -10.72 3.66
CA PHE A 113 6.53 -10.41 3.29
C PHE A 113 6.04 -9.11 3.96
N ILE A 114 6.21 -8.98 5.28
CA ILE A 114 5.86 -7.76 6.02
C ILE A 114 6.59 -6.55 5.44
N THR A 115 7.89 -6.68 5.16
CA THR A 115 8.70 -5.61 4.56
C THR A 115 8.13 -5.17 3.21
N ASN A 116 7.77 -6.12 2.35
CA ASN A 116 7.15 -5.82 1.05
C ASN A 116 5.81 -5.09 1.20
N VAL A 117 4.95 -5.52 2.13
CA VAL A 117 3.67 -4.85 2.39
C VAL A 117 3.90 -3.42 2.89
N VAL A 118 4.87 -3.21 3.79
CA VAL A 118 5.21 -1.86 4.30
C VAL A 118 5.76 -0.97 3.18
N LEU A 119 6.62 -1.49 2.31
CA LEU A 119 7.13 -0.74 1.15
C LEU A 119 6.00 -0.35 0.20
N PHE A 120 5.09 -1.29 -0.09
CA PHE A 120 3.92 -1.01 -0.92
C PHE A 120 3.02 0.06 -0.30
N ALA A 121 2.72 -0.05 1.00
CA ALA A 121 1.93 0.94 1.72
C ALA A 121 2.61 2.33 1.72
N ASN A 122 3.94 2.38 1.83
CA ASN A 122 4.70 3.63 1.75
C ASN A 122 4.62 4.27 0.37
N ILE A 123 4.70 3.46 -0.70
CA ILE A 123 4.51 3.92 -2.09
C ILE A 123 3.12 4.51 -2.25
N ALA A 124 2.08 3.77 -1.83
CA ALA A 124 0.70 4.21 -1.92
C ALA A 124 0.47 5.52 -1.16
N TYR A 125 1.00 5.63 0.06
CA TYR A 125 0.93 6.86 0.86
C TYR A 125 1.57 8.05 0.15
N ARG A 126 2.78 7.90 -0.39
CA ARG A 126 3.48 8.98 -1.12
C ARG A 126 2.73 9.41 -2.37
N SER A 127 2.15 8.45 -3.11
CA SER A 127 1.35 8.76 -4.29
C SER A 127 0.10 9.56 -3.92
N VAL A 128 -0.63 9.13 -2.89
CA VAL A 128 -1.82 9.86 -2.39
C VAL A 128 -1.43 11.24 -1.88
N ASP A 129 -0.34 11.35 -1.11
CA ASP A 129 0.12 12.64 -0.57
C ASP A 129 0.47 13.66 -1.67
N GLU A 130 1.17 13.21 -2.71
CA GLU A 130 1.51 14.09 -3.83
C GLU A 130 0.26 14.50 -4.60
N LEU A 131 -0.64 13.56 -4.90
CA LEU A 131 -1.93 13.83 -5.56
C LEU A 131 -2.75 14.87 -4.79
N LEU A 132 -2.88 14.71 -3.48
CA LEU A 132 -3.62 15.63 -2.63
C LEU A 132 -2.94 17.01 -2.57
N SER A 133 -1.61 17.05 -2.47
CA SER A 133 -0.87 18.32 -2.44
C SER A 133 -0.94 19.08 -3.77
N TRP A 134 -0.92 18.37 -4.89
CA TRP A 134 -1.10 18.96 -6.21
C TRP A 134 -2.52 19.48 -6.40
N TYR A 135 -3.53 18.71 -6.00
CA TYR A 135 -4.92 19.14 -6.06
C TYR A 135 -5.16 20.40 -5.21
N ALA A 136 -4.61 20.43 -3.98
CA ALA A 136 -4.71 21.58 -3.10
C ALA A 136 -4.12 22.85 -3.73
N ARG A 137 -2.89 22.78 -4.26
CA ARG A 137 -2.24 23.89 -4.98
C ARG A 137 -3.10 24.37 -6.17
N ARG A 138 -3.65 23.43 -6.93
CA ARG A 138 -4.45 23.75 -8.12
C ARG A 138 -5.76 24.46 -7.80
N VAL A 139 -6.40 24.11 -6.69
CA VAL A 139 -7.61 24.77 -6.21
C VAL A 139 -7.29 26.16 -5.66
N GLU A 140 -6.18 26.30 -4.94
CA GLU A 140 -5.71 27.58 -4.40
C GLU A 140 -5.40 28.59 -5.52
N GLU A 141 -4.70 28.17 -6.58
CA GLU A 141 -4.42 29.00 -7.76
C GLU A 141 -5.68 29.53 -8.46
N ARG A 142 -6.77 28.74 -8.50
CA ARG A 142 -7.99 29.09 -9.23
C ARG A 142 -8.98 29.91 -8.41
N THR A 143 -9.01 29.67 -7.11
CA THR A 143 -10.10 30.16 -6.25
C THR A 143 -9.59 31.18 -5.23
N GLY A 144 -8.27 31.27 -5.02
CA GLY A 144 -7.66 32.10 -3.96
C GLY A 144 -8.10 31.71 -2.55
N SER A 145 -8.77 30.56 -2.40
CA SER A 145 -9.42 30.15 -1.16
C SER A 145 -8.47 29.29 -0.33
N GLY A 146 -8.24 29.68 0.93
CA GLY A 146 -7.43 28.91 1.89
C GLY A 146 -8.05 27.58 2.34
N MET A 147 -9.10 27.11 1.67
CA MET A 147 -9.84 25.90 2.00
C MET A 147 -8.97 24.64 1.90
N GLY A 148 -7.99 24.64 0.99
CA GLY A 148 -7.00 23.58 0.85
C GLY A 148 -6.25 23.29 2.16
N ASN A 149 -5.91 24.32 2.95
CA ASN A 149 -5.11 24.16 4.17
C ASN A 149 -5.89 23.52 5.33
N GLN A 150 -7.23 23.61 5.33
CA GLN A 150 -8.07 23.03 6.38
C GLN A 150 -8.50 21.59 6.05
N VAL A 151 -8.80 21.31 4.77
CA VAL A 151 -9.31 20.00 4.34
C VAL A 151 -8.18 18.99 4.10
N LEU A 152 -7.02 19.44 3.62
CA LEU A 152 -5.89 18.57 3.27
C LEU A 152 -5.40 17.70 4.44
N PRO A 153 -5.21 18.21 5.67
CA PRO A 153 -4.79 17.39 6.80
C PRO A 153 -5.80 16.30 7.17
N LEU A 154 -7.11 16.59 7.05
CA LEU A 154 -8.17 15.64 7.34
C LEU A 154 -8.16 14.48 6.34
N VAL A 155 -8.11 14.78 5.05
CA VAL A 155 -8.07 13.75 4.00
C VAL A 155 -6.81 12.90 4.12
N ARG A 156 -5.63 13.52 4.35
CA ARG A 156 -4.38 12.79 4.60
C ARG A 156 -4.50 11.81 5.76
N LYS A 157 -5.12 12.23 6.87
CA LYS A 157 -5.30 11.37 8.06
C LYS A 157 -6.21 10.19 7.75
N VAL A 158 -7.33 10.42 7.07
CA VAL A 158 -8.27 9.37 6.65
C VAL A 158 -7.59 8.38 5.70
N SER A 159 -6.88 8.87 4.68
CA SER A 159 -6.12 8.02 3.75
C SER A 159 -5.04 7.20 4.47
N THR A 160 -4.36 7.78 5.45
CA THR A 160 -3.35 7.07 6.25
C THR A 160 -3.98 5.94 7.06
N ILE A 161 -5.09 6.21 7.76
CA ILE A 161 -5.82 5.19 8.53
C ILE A 161 -6.25 4.05 7.61
N PHE A 162 -6.82 4.38 6.45
CA PHE A 162 -7.25 3.39 5.46
C PHE A 162 -6.09 2.50 4.99
N LEU A 163 -4.96 3.10 4.60
CA LEU A 163 -3.78 2.36 4.13
C LEU A 163 -3.19 1.46 5.23
N VAL A 164 -3.15 1.93 6.48
CA VAL A 164 -2.66 1.13 7.62
C VAL A 164 -3.59 -0.06 7.89
N CYS A 165 -4.91 0.15 7.91
CA CYS A 165 -5.88 -0.93 8.07
C CYS A 165 -5.76 -1.96 6.94
N ALA A 166 -5.63 -1.51 5.69
CA ALA A 166 -5.46 -2.40 4.54
C ALA A 166 -4.16 -3.22 4.63
N ALA A 167 -3.03 -2.57 4.97
CA ALA A 167 -1.75 -3.25 5.17
C ALA A 167 -1.83 -4.30 6.28
N LEU A 168 -2.49 -3.97 7.39
CA LEU A 168 -2.69 -4.89 8.52
C LEU A 168 -3.47 -6.13 8.09
N ILE A 169 -4.59 -5.97 7.38
CA ILE A 169 -5.40 -7.11 6.87
C ILE A 169 -4.57 -8.03 5.97
N VAL A 170 -3.77 -7.46 5.07
CA VAL A 170 -2.92 -8.22 4.16
C VAL A 170 -1.86 -9.01 4.93
N ILE A 171 -1.26 -8.40 5.95
CA ILE A 171 -0.29 -9.06 6.84
C ILE A 171 -0.96 -10.22 7.59
N LEU A 172 -2.12 -9.99 8.23
CA LEU A 172 -2.82 -11.03 8.98
C LEU A 172 -3.23 -12.22 8.08
N LYS A 173 -3.69 -11.93 6.86
CA LYS A 173 -4.05 -12.96 5.88
C LYS A 173 -2.85 -13.87 5.56
N HIS A 174 -1.65 -13.30 5.47
CA HIS A 174 -0.44 -14.07 5.19
C HIS A 174 -0.09 -15.06 6.30
N PHE A 175 -0.39 -14.73 7.55
CA PHE A 175 -0.18 -15.60 8.71
C PHE A 175 -1.36 -16.56 8.97
N ASN A 176 -2.29 -16.72 8.03
CA ASN A 176 -3.48 -17.56 8.13
C ASN A 176 -4.41 -17.19 9.31
N TYR A 177 -4.43 -15.93 9.74
CA TYR A 177 -5.47 -15.46 10.64
C TYR A 177 -6.80 -15.32 9.89
N ASP A 178 -7.90 -15.57 10.60
CA ASP A 178 -9.24 -15.34 10.06
C ASP A 178 -9.49 -13.83 9.89
N ILE A 179 -9.33 -13.37 8.65
CA ILE A 179 -9.63 -11.99 8.27
C ILE A 179 -11.14 -11.71 8.19
N LEU A 180 -11.99 -12.74 8.13
CA LEU A 180 -13.44 -12.55 8.00
C LEU A 180 -13.96 -11.80 9.23
N SER A 181 -13.56 -12.22 10.42
CA SER A 181 -13.94 -11.56 11.68
C SER A 181 -13.54 -10.08 11.70
N LEU A 182 -12.33 -9.74 11.23
CA LEU A 182 -11.84 -8.35 11.18
C LEU A 182 -12.59 -7.52 10.12
N VAL A 183 -12.80 -8.08 8.93
CA VAL A 183 -13.54 -7.43 7.85
C VAL A 183 -15.00 -7.21 8.23
N THR A 184 -15.63 -8.19 8.90
CA THR A 184 -16.99 -8.06 9.43
C THR A 184 -17.07 -6.95 10.49
N ALA A 185 -16.11 -6.90 11.42
CA ALA A 185 -16.04 -5.82 12.40
C ALA A 185 -15.87 -4.44 11.75
N LEU A 186 -15.01 -4.33 10.72
CA LEU A 186 -14.87 -3.11 9.93
C LEU A 186 -16.14 -2.76 9.15
N GLY A 187 -16.86 -3.76 8.63
CA GLY A 187 -18.13 -3.58 7.93
C GLY A 187 -19.21 -3.00 8.86
N ILE A 188 -19.38 -3.60 10.05
CA ILE A 188 -20.31 -3.10 11.07
C ILE A 188 -19.86 -1.72 11.59
N GLY A 189 -18.57 -1.52 11.82
CA GLY A 189 -18.01 -0.22 12.21
C GLY A 189 -18.26 0.86 11.16
N SER A 190 -18.15 0.53 9.88
CA SER A 190 -18.45 1.45 8.77
C SER A 190 -19.93 1.81 8.71
N LEU A 191 -20.82 0.85 9.00
CA LEU A 191 -22.26 1.13 9.14
C LEU A 191 -22.53 2.14 10.26
N ALA A 192 -21.91 1.96 11.43
CA ALA A 192 -22.06 2.89 12.55
C ALA A 192 -21.60 4.32 12.19
N ILE A 193 -20.45 4.45 11.51
CA ILE A 193 -19.95 5.74 11.02
C ILE A 193 -20.91 6.34 9.99
N GLY A 194 -21.44 5.53 9.07
CA GLY A 194 -22.41 5.97 8.07
C GLY A 194 -23.72 6.47 8.69
N LEU A 195 -24.23 5.77 9.71
CA LEU A 195 -25.41 6.19 10.47
C LEU A 195 -25.16 7.50 11.21
N ALA A 196 -23.97 7.69 11.80
CA ALA A 196 -23.60 8.95 12.44
C ALA A 196 -23.46 10.11 11.45
N ALA A 197 -23.02 9.85 10.22
CA ALA A 197 -22.87 10.86 9.17
C ALA A 197 -24.17 11.14 8.39
N LYS A 198 -25.23 10.35 8.60
CA LYS A 198 -26.47 10.34 7.81
C LYS A 198 -27.06 11.73 7.62
N ASP A 199 -27.27 12.48 8.71
CA ASP A 199 -27.91 13.81 8.64
C ASP A 199 -27.04 14.84 7.91
N THR A 200 -25.72 14.73 8.06
CA THR A 200 -24.79 15.63 7.35
C THR A 200 -24.84 15.37 5.86
N LEU A 201 -24.78 14.10 5.44
CA LEU A 201 -24.87 13.72 4.03
C LEU A 201 -26.24 14.07 3.43
N ALA A 202 -27.33 13.84 4.17
CA ALA A 202 -28.67 14.21 3.74
C ALA A 202 -28.79 15.72 3.46
N ASN A 203 -28.26 16.57 4.34
CA ASN A 203 -28.25 18.01 4.14
C ASN A 203 -27.41 18.44 2.92
N MET A 204 -26.26 17.79 2.69
CA MET A 204 -25.42 18.08 1.52
C MET A 204 -26.10 17.68 0.20
N ILE A 205 -26.77 16.52 0.17
CA ILE A 205 -27.53 16.06 -1.00
C ILE A 205 -28.68 17.04 -1.28
N SER A 206 -29.43 17.46 -0.25
CA SER A 206 -30.50 18.46 -0.41
C SER A 206 -29.99 19.76 -1.00
N GLY A 207 -28.87 20.30 -0.51
CA GLY A 207 -28.25 21.51 -1.06
C GLY A 207 -27.83 21.34 -2.52
N PHE A 208 -27.23 20.19 -2.86
CA PHE A 208 -26.85 19.87 -4.24
C PHE A 208 -28.06 19.77 -5.19
N THR A 209 -29.12 19.07 -4.77
CA THR A 209 -30.38 18.97 -5.52
C THR A 209 -31.00 20.34 -5.75
N LEU A 210 -31.03 21.21 -4.72
CA LEU A 210 -31.53 22.59 -4.87
C LEU A 210 -30.71 23.40 -5.91
N MET A 211 -29.40 23.20 -5.99
CA MET A 211 -28.56 23.90 -6.96
C MET A 211 -28.77 23.41 -8.41
N ILE A 212 -29.07 22.12 -8.60
CA ILE A 212 -29.31 21.51 -9.90
C ILE A 212 -30.74 21.77 -10.38
N ASP A 213 -31.72 21.37 -9.59
CA ASP A 213 -33.13 21.40 -9.98
C ASP A 213 -33.70 22.82 -9.91
N ARG A 214 -33.05 23.71 -9.13
CA ARG A 214 -33.40 25.13 -8.95
C ARG A 214 -34.91 25.37 -8.78
N PRO A 215 -35.57 24.72 -7.81
CA PRO A 215 -37.00 24.94 -7.56
C PRO A 215 -37.31 26.38 -7.13
N PHE A 216 -36.30 27.08 -6.60
CA PHE A 216 -36.29 28.52 -6.37
C PHE A 216 -34.87 29.05 -6.57
N ARG A 217 -34.75 30.34 -6.87
CA ARG A 217 -33.49 31.02 -7.18
C ARG A 217 -33.14 32.06 -6.11
N ILE A 218 -31.88 32.48 -6.12
CA ILE A 218 -31.44 33.64 -5.32
C ILE A 218 -32.25 34.86 -5.78
N GLY A 219 -32.87 35.56 -4.84
CA GLY A 219 -33.79 36.66 -5.09
C GLY A 219 -35.27 36.28 -5.08
N ASP A 220 -35.61 34.99 -5.11
CA ASP A 220 -37.01 34.57 -4.98
C ASP A 220 -37.48 34.75 -3.52
N ARG A 221 -38.73 35.20 -3.37
CA ARG A 221 -39.40 35.28 -2.07
C ARG A 221 -40.11 33.96 -1.80
N ILE A 222 -39.71 33.29 -0.72
CA ILE A 222 -40.25 31.99 -0.32
C ILE A 222 -40.93 32.07 1.03
N GLN A 223 -41.98 31.27 1.21
CA GLN A 223 -42.67 31.11 2.48
C GLN A 223 -42.28 29.77 3.11
N LEU A 224 -41.75 29.82 4.32
CA LEU A 224 -41.39 28.65 5.11
C LEU A 224 -42.65 28.01 5.68
N MET A 225 -42.60 26.69 5.93
CA MET A 225 -43.70 25.98 6.61
C MET A 225 -44.00 26.55 8.00
N SER A 226 -43.07 27.27 8.61
CA SER A 226 -43.27 28.00 9.87
C SER A 226 -44.08 29.30 9.73
N GLY A 227 -44.60 29.62 8.53
CA GLY A 227 -45.37 30.83 8.24
C GLY A 227 -44.56 32.11 7.99
N LYS A 228 -43.22 32.06 8.12
CA LYS A 228 -42.34 33.20 7.86
C LYS A 228 -42.03 33.31 6.37
N SER A 229 -42.09 34.52 5.83
CA SER A 229 -41.72 34.81 4.44
C SER A 229 -40.44 35.64 4.40
N GLY A 230 -39.57 35.36 3.44
CA GLY A 230 -38.33 36.11 3.25
C GLY A 230 -37.71 35.83 1.89
N ASP A 231 -36.70 36.63 1.55
CA ASP A 231 -36.01 36.56 0.27
C ASP A 231 -34.75 35.68 0.38
N VAL A 232 -34.53 34.83 -0.62
CA VAL A 232 -33.35 33.95 -0.66
C VAL A 232 -32.11 34.78 -1.02
N VAL A 233 -31.15 34.84 -0.10
CA VAL A 233 -29.90 35.59 -0.26
C VAL A 233 -28.79 34.73 -0.84
N ASP A 234 -28.69 33.48 -0.39
CA ASP A 234 -27.63 32.56 -0.79
C ASP A 234 -28.08 31.10 -0.63
N ILE A 235 -27.64 30.24 -1.54
CA ILE A 235 -27.90 28.80 -1.52
C ILE A 235 -26.54 28.10 -1.41
N GLY A 236 -26.19 27.70 -0.20
CA GLY A 236 -24.99 26.92 0.08
C GLY A 236 -25.27 25.42 0.15
N LEU A 237 -24.21 24.60 0.06
CA LEU A 237 -24.30 23.13 0.07
C LEU A 237 -24.96 22.54 1.33
N ARG A 238 -24.89 23.21 2.48
CA ARG A 238 -25.46 22.74 3.76
C ARG A 238 -26.60 23.63 4.26
N SER A 239 -26.76 24.83 3.72
CA SER A 239 -27.70 25.81 4.25
C SER A 239 -28.07 26.87 3.22
N THR A 240 -29.34 27.25 3.20
CA THR A 240 -29.86 28.41 2.47
C THR A 240 -30.00 29.59 3.44
N ARG A 241 -29.49 30.76 3.05
CA ARG A 241 -29.63 31.98 3.85
C ARG A 241 -30.84 32.77 3.36
N ILE A 242 -31.77 33.05 4.26
CA ILE A 242 -33.01 33.79 3.98
C ILE A 242 -32.96 35.09 4.78
N ARG A 243 -33.34 36.21 4.16
CA ARG A 243 -33.55 37.49 4.82
C ARG A 243 -35.06 37.70 4.97
N THR A 244 -35.55 37.69 6.21
CA THR A 244 -36.94 37.98 6.59
C THR A 244 -37.18 39.47 6.72
#